data_AF-A0A528CIB6-F1
#
_entry.id   AF-A0A528CIB6-F1
#
_cell.length_a   1.000
_cell.length_b   1.000
_cell.length_c   1.000
_cell.angle_alpha   90.00
_cell.angle_beta   90.00
_cell.angle_gamma   90.00
#
_symmetry.space_group_name_H-M   'P 1'
#
loop_
_entity.id
_entity.type
_entity.pdbx_description
1 polymer ?
#
loop_
_entity_poly.entity_id
_entity_poly.type
_entity_poly.pdbx_seq_one_letter_code
_entity_poly.pdbx_strand_id
1 'polypeptide(L)' 'ALHGANWARDQLQGLVDQAHALLHPYGEDAVLLKQAAKFVAARNS' A
#
# COMPACT_ATOMS: atom_id res chain seq x y z
N ALA A 1 -14.11 -5.87 20.17
CA ALA A 1 -14.59 -5.15 18.96
C ALA A 1 -13.50 -5.22 17.91
N LEU A 2 -13.83 -5.50 16.65
CA LEU A 2 -12.90 -5.35 15.52
C LEU A 2 -12.32 -3.93 15.55
N HIS A 3 -11.03 -3.80 15.32
CA HIS A 3 -10.32 -2.54 15.37
C HIS A 3 -11.01 -1.47 14.47
N GLY A 4 -11.14 -0.23 14.96
CA GLY A 4 -11.90 0.82 14.26
C GLY A 4 -11.31 1.23 12.91
N ALA A 5 -12.07 2.01 12.13
CA ALA A 5 -11.71 2.39 10.76
C ALA A 5 -10.34 3.10 10.62
N ASN A 6 -9.88 3.82 11.66
CA ASN A 6 -8.56 4.46 11.65
C ASN A 6 -7.44 3.41 11.73
N TRP A 7 -7.59 2.41 12.61
CA TRP A 7 -6.64 1.29 12.67
C TRP A 7 -6.57 0.54 11.34
N ALA A 8 -7.71 0.35 10.67
CA ALA A 8 -7.73 -0.32 9.37
C ALA A 8 -6.98 0.49 8.29
N ARG A 9 -7.08 1.83 8.32
CA ARG A 9 -6.30 2.71 7.44
C ARG A 9 -4.80 2.64 7.72
N ASP A 10 -4.41 2.61 8.99
CA ASP A 10 -3.00 2.48 9.38
C ASP A 10 -2.41 1.14 8.93
N GLN A 11 -3.16 0.04 9.08
CA GLN A 11 -2.76 -1.27 8.57
C GLN A 11 -2.62 -1.29 7.05
N LEU A 12 -3.55 -0.63 6.34
CA LEU A 12 -3.51 -0.53 4.90
C LEU A 12 -2.28 0.24 4.40
N GLN A 13 -1.92 1.34 5.06
CA GLN A 13 -0.69 2.08 4.75
C GLN A 13 0.55 1.20 4.97
N GLY A 14 0.60 0.45 6.08
CA GLY A 14 1.71 -0.48 6.35
C GLY A 14 1.89 -1.55 5.27
N LEU A 15 0.80 -2.03 4.67
CA LEU A 15 0.85 -2.99 3.57
C LEU A 15 1.38 -2.37 2.26
N VAL A 16 1.05 -1.10 1.99
CA VAL A 16 1.59 -0.37 0.83
C VAL A 16 3.10 -0.22 0.95
N ASP A 17 3.58 0.14 2.13
CA ASP A 17 5.01 0.34 2.37
C ASP A 17 5.79 -0.98 2.23
N GLN A 18 5.22 -2.09 2.70
CA GLN A 18 5.78 -3.44 2.50
C GLN A 18 5.84 -3.81 1.02
N ALA A 19 4.78 -3.53 0.25
CA ALA A 19 4.75 -3.78 -1.18
C ALA A 19 5.83 -2.95 -1.91
N HIS A 20 6.07 -1.71 -1.48
CA HIS A 20 7.15 -0.88 -2.06
C HIS A 20 8.53 -1.40 -1.71
N ALA A 21 8.74 -1.88 -0.48
CA ALA A 21 10.00 -2.47 -0.06
C ALA A 21 10.36 -3.71 -0.90
N LEU A 22 9.38 -4.58 -1.18
CA LEU A 22 9.57 -5.73 -2.08
C LEU A 22 9.98 -5.31 -3.49
N LEU A 23 9.54 -4.14 -3.93
CA LEU A 23 9.81 -3.60 -5.25
C LEU A 23 11.08 -2.74 -5.33
N HIS A 24 11.81 -2.56 -4.23
CA HIS A 24 13.03 -1.75 -4.19
C HIS A 24 14.11 -2.21 -5.18
N PRO A 25 14.40 -3.52 -5.35
CA PRO A 25 15.44 -3.99 -6.27
C PRO A 25 15.20 -3.67 -7.75
N TYR A 26 13.94 -3.42 -8.13
CA TYR A 26 13.53 -3.18 -9.51
C TYR A 26 13.54 -1.69 -9.88
N GLY A 27 13.88 -0.80 -8.94
CA GLY A 27 14.06 0.63 -9.22
C GLY A 27 12.86 1.27 -9.91
N GLU A 28 13.12 1.84 -11.09
CA GLU A 28 12.15 2.55 -11.94
C GLU A 28 11.17 1.62 -12.67
N ASP A 29 11.58 0.38 -12.98
CA ASP A 29 10.73 -0.59 -13.70
C ASP A 29 9.47 -0.97 -12.87
N ALA A 30 9.58 -0.88 -11.54
CA ALA A 30 8.47 -1.16 -10.64
C ALA A 30 7.58 0.05 -10.32
N VAL A 31 7.77 1.21 -10.96
CA VAL A 31 6.97 2.41 -10.69
C VAL A 31 5.48 2.15 -10.88
N LEU A 32 5.08 1.45 -11.95
CA LEU A 32 3.67 1.14 -12.20
C LEU A 32 3.04 0.30 -11.07
N LEU A 33 3.77 -0.70 -10.58
CA LEU A 33 3.31 -1.56 -9.49
C LEU A 33 3.24 -0.81 -8.15
N LYS A 34 4.20 0.08 -7.87
CA LYS A 34 4.17 0.97 -6.71
C LYS A 34 2.95 1.89 -6.73
N GLN A 35 2.57 2.41 -7.90
CA GLN A 35 1.35 3.22 -8.07
C GLN A 35 0.07 2.39 -7.93
N ALA A 36 0.04 1.16 -8.45
CA ALA A 36 -1.10 0.26 -8.29
C ALA A 36 -1.38 -0.05 -6.81
N ALA A 37 -0.35 -0.33 -6.01
CA ALA A 37 -0.49 -0.55 -4.57
C ALA A 37 -1.09 0.67 -3.85
N LYS A 38 -0.62 1.88 -4.19
CA LYS A 38 -1.19 3.14 -3.67
C LYS A 38 -2.64 3.33 -4.07
N PHE A 39 -2.98 3.06 -5.33
CA PHE A 39 -4.34 3.20 -5.84
C PHE A 39 -5.32 2.29 -5.09
N VAL A 40 -4.97 1.01 -4.90
CA VAL A 40 -5.82 0.07 -4.16
C VAL A 40 -6.02 0.52 -2.71
N ALA A 41 -4.98 1.08 -2.08
CA ALA A 41 -5.06 1.55 -0.70
C ALA A 41 -5.85 2.85 -0.51
N ALA A 42 -5.82 3.76 -1.48
CA ALA A 42 -6.51 5.05 -1.41
C ALA A 42 -7.93 5.02 -1.98
N ARG A 43 -8.32 3.94 -2.67
CA ARG A 43 -9.62 3.85 -3.31
C ARG A 43 -10.73 3.81 -2.25
N ASN A 44 -11.52 4.87 -2.20
CA ASN A 44 -12.83 4.83 -1.56
C ASN A 44 -13.77 4.00 -2.44
N SER A 45 -14.44 3.02 -1.83
CA SER A 45 -15.51 2.22 -2.47
C SER A 45 -16.73 3.07 -2.80
#